data_AF-A0A662VIT6-F1
#
_entry.id   AF-A0A662VIT6-F1
#
_cell.length_a   1.000
_cell.length_b   1.000
_cell.length_c   1.000
_cell.angle_alpha   90.00
_cell.angle_beta   90.00
_cell.angle_gamma   90.00
#
_symmetry.space_group_name_H-M   'P 1'
#
loop_
_entity.id
_entity.type
_entity.pdbx_description
1 polymer ?
#
loop_
_entity_poly.entity_id
_entity_poly.type
_entity_poly.pdbx_seq_one_letter_code
_entity_poly.pdbx_strand_id
1 'polypeptide(L)'
;MDRNKRVIKLKILGRPSYNKWTLHQWVLEIKDILENEYNIHLEIEVVDTIDEEPILMIEDDIVLEGLPGEEGYLIEIIKHNLDKLLVKEKNKDEE
;
A
#
# COMPACT_ATOMS: atom_id res chain seq x y z
N MET A 1 7.05 -21.10 2.56
CA MET A 1 5.88 -20.27 2.87
C MET A 1 5.82 -20.13 4.38
N ASP A 2 6.37 -19.04 4.90
CA ASP A 2 6.34 -18.71 6.33
C ASP A 2 4.89 -18.54 6.79
N ARG A 3 4.46 -19.41 7.71
CA ARG A 3 3.06 -19.49 8.17
C ARG A 3 2.61 -18.34 9.09
N ASN A 4 3.46 -17.32 9.30
CA ASN A 4 3.27 -16.30 10.34
C ASN A 4 3.39 -14.85 9.86
N LYS A 5 3.48 -14.59 8.54
CA LYS A 5 3.49 -13.20 8.05
C LYS A 5 2.10 -12.61 8.14
N ARG A 6 1.99 -11.40 8.72
CA ARG A 6 0.75 -10.62 8.71
C ARG A 6 0.38 -10.27 7.28
N VAL A 7 -0.86 -10.50 6.90
CA VAL A 7 -1.40 -10.07 5.61
C VAL A 7 -1.92 -8.63 5.74
N ILE A 8 -1.46 -7.75 4.86
CA ILE A 8 -1.92 -6.36 4.76
C ILE A 8 -2.50 -6.15 3.37
N LYS A 9 -3.71 -5.61 3.30
CA LYS A 9 -4.38 -5.32 2.02
C LYS A 9 -3.98 -3.95 1.51
N LEU A 10 -3.63 -3.87 0.24
CA LEU A 10 -3.34 -2.63 -0.47
C LEU A 10 -4.25 -2.55 -1.69
N LYS A 11 -5.03 -1.48 -1.79
CA LYS A 11 -5.97 -1.28 -2.90
C LYS A 11 -5.56 -0.10 -3.75
N ILE A 12 -5.65 -0.26 -5.06
CA ILE A 12 -5.45 0.82 -6.04
C ILE A 12 -6.79 1.04 -6.76
N LEU A 13 -7.45 2.12 -6.40
CA LEU A 13 -8.71 2.56 -7.01
C LEU A 13 -8.44 3.58 -8.11
N GLY A 14 -9.45 3.86 -8.92
CA GLY A 14 -9.43 4.88 -9.98
C GLY A 14 -9.93 4.33 -11.30
N ARG A 15 -10.29 5.22 -12.21
CA ARG A 15 -10.57 4.84 -13.61
C ARG A 15 -9.30 4.30 -14.29
N PRO A 16 -9.42 3.47 -15.34
CA PRO A 16 -8.28 3.09 -16.17
C PRO A 16 -7.55 4.32 -16.72
N SER A 17 -6.31 4.52 -16.29
CA SER A 17 -5.49 5.66 -16.68
C SER A 17 -4.00 5.30 -16.63
N TYR A 18 -3.17 6.10 -17.31
CA TYR A 18 -1.71 5.96 -17.22
C TYR A 18 -1.23 6.11 -15.77
N ASN A 19 -1.79 7.08 -15.02
CA ASN A 19 -1.42 7.31 -13.62
C ASN A 19 -1.74 6.09 -12.74
N LYS A 20 -2.93 5.49 -12.90
CA LYS A 20 -3.32 4.27 -12.19
C LYS A 20 -2.38 3.11 -12.51
N TRP A 21 -2.08 2.91 -13.79
CA TRP A 21 -1.17 1.86 -14.23
C TRP A 21 0.24 2.06 -13.65
N THR A 22 0.78 3.28 -13.71
CA THR A 22 2.11 3.62 -13.16
C THR A 22 2.15 3.40 -11.64
N LEU A 23 1.13 3.85 -10.92
CA LEU A 23 1.04 3.62 -9.47
C LEU A 23 1.06 2.12 -9.15
N HIS A 24 0.32 1.32 -9.91
CA HIS A 24 0.32 -0.14 -9.75
C HIS A 24 1.69 -0.77 -10.04
N GLN A 25 2.38 -0.35 -11.11
CA GLN A 25 3.73 -0.85 -11.40
C GLN A 25 4.71 -0.52 -10.27
N TRP A 26 4.74 0.73 -9.81
CA TRP A 26 5.61 1.14 -8.72
C TRP A 26 5.33 0.36 -7.42
N VAL A 27 4.06 0.13 -7.08
CA VAL A 27 3.70 -0.71 -5.92
C VAL A 27 4.25 -2.14 -6.08
N LEU A 28 4.19 -2.73 -7.27
CA LEU A 28 4.73 -4.07 -7.52
C LEU A 28 6.27 -4.10 -7.42
N GLU A 29 6.95 -3.07 -7.91
CA GLU A 29 8.41 -2.95 -7.85
C GLU A 29 8.94 -2.89 -6.41
N ILE A 30 8.25 -2.15 -5.54
CA ILE A 30 8.63 -2.03 -4.12
C ILE A 30 8.02 -3.10 -3.20
N LYS A 31 7.13 -3.96 -3.72
CA LYS A 31 6.41 -4.97 -2.93
C LYS A 31 7.35 -5.86 -2.13
N ASP A 32 8.33 -6.47 -2.80
CA ASP A 32 9.25 -7.40 -2.16
C ASP A 32 10.13 -6.71 -1.11
N ILE A 33 10.45 -5.43 -1.32
CA ILE A 33 11.21 -4.62 -0.36
C ILE A 33 10.38 -4.47 0.91
N LEU A 34 9.12 -4.05 0.79
CA LEU A 34 8.21 -3.85 1.93
C LEU A 34 7.89 -5.16 2.67
N GLU A 35 7.62 -6.24 1.95
CA GLU A 35 7.32 -7.54 2.55
C GLU A 35 8.49 -8.12 3.36
N ASN A 36 9.72 -7.86 2.91
CA ASN A 36 10.93 -8.29 3.62
C ASN A 36 11.26 -7.39 4.80
N GLU A 37 11.19 -6.06 4.61
CA GLU A 37 11.53 -5.08 5.63
C GLU A 37 10.59 -5.15 6.85
N TYR A 38 9.28 -5.31 6.60
CA TYR A 38 8.25 -5.35 7.65
C TYR A 38 7.86 -6.77 8.08
N ASN A 39 8.41 -7.80 7.44
CA ASN A 39 8.01 -9.20 7.64
C ASN A 39 6.49 -9.43 7.49
N ILE A 40 5.92 -8.82 6.44
CA ILE A 40 4.49 -8.89 6.09
C ILE A 40 4.28 -9.55 4.73
N HIS A 41 3.03 -9.82 4.40
CA HIS A 41 2.57 -10.14 3.06
C HIS A 41 1.58 -9.07 2.60
N LEU A 42 1.80 -8.50 1.41
CA LEU A 42 0.92 -7.51 0.81
C LEU A 42 -0.04 -8.18 -0.18
N GLU A 43 -1.34 -8.09 0.06
CA GLU A 43 -2.35 -8.44 -0.96
C GLU A 43 -2.71 -7.19 -1.75
N ILE A 44 -2.34 -7.15 -3.04
CA ILE A 44 -2.60 -6.01 -3.91
C ILE A 44 -3.86 -6.26 -4.72
N GLU A 45 -4.83 -5.35 -4.60
CA GLU A 45 -6.07 -5.35 -5.37
C GLU A 45 -6.15 -4.09 -6.22
N VAL A 46 -6.50 -4.24 -7.50
CA VAL A 46 -6.72 -3.11 -8.41
C VAL A 46 -8.19 -3.08 -8.78
N VAL A 47 -8.88 -1.99 -8.47
CA VAL A 47 -10.33 -1.87 -8.64
C VAL A 47 -10.65 -0.70 -9.54
N ASP A 48 -11.46 -0.91 -10.58
CA ASP A 48 -11.95 0.18 -11.42
C ASP A 48 -13.08 0.94 -10.73
N THR A 49 -12.90 2.24 -10.59
CA THR A 49 -13.87 3.17 -9.99
C THR A 49 -14.05 4.39 -10.90
N ILE A 50 -14.90 5.34 -10.49
CA ILE A 50 -15.15 6.58 -11.23
C ILE A 50 -14.15 7.70 -10.90
N ASP A 51 -13.21 7.45 -9.99
CA ASP A 51 -12.25 8.47 -9.54
C ASP A 51 -11.28 8.84 -10.67
N GLU A 52 -11.10 10.15 -10.89
CA GLU A 52 -10.30 10.69 -11.99
C GLU A 52 -8.81 10.42 -11.78
N GLU A 53 -8.34 10.62 -10.55
CA GLU A 53 -6.98 10.31 -10.10
C GLU A 53 -6.95 8.96 -9.35
N PRO A 54 -5.85 8.20 -9.44
CA PRO A 54 -5.76 6.93 -8.73
C PRO A 54 -5.67 7.15 -7.21
N ILE A 55 -6.24 6.23 -6.44
CA ILE A 55 -6.23 6.29 -4.98
C ILE A 55 -5.53 5.04 -4.46
N LEU A 56 -4.55 5.23 -3.58
CA LEU A 56 -3.91 4.15 -2.85
C LEU A 56 -4.51 4.04 -1.45
N MET A 57 -4.99 2.85 -1.10
CA MET A 57 -5.44 2.53 0.24
C MET A 57 -4.59 1.42 0.85
N ILE A 58 -4.36 1.51 2.15
CA ILE A 58 -3.80 0.42 2.96
C ILE A 58 -4.87 0.06 4.01
N GLU A 59 -5.31 -1.20 3.99
CA GLU A 59 -6.53 -1.65 4.64
C GLU A 59 -7.73 -0.80 4.23
N ASP A 60 -8.28 -0.02 5.16
CA ASP A 60 -9.44 0.86 4.96
C ASP A 60 -9.05 2.35 4.94
N ASP A 61 -7.76 2.68 5.08
CA ASP A 61 -7.26 4.06 5.13
C ASP A 61 -6.77 4.51 3.74
N ILE A 62 -7.23 5.69 3.29
CA ILE A 62 -6.68 6.37 2.12
C ILE A 62 -5.30 6.92 2.49
N VAL A 63 -4.28 6.48 1.76
CA VAL A 63 -2.87 6.80 2.01
C VAL A 63 -2.36 7.87 1.05
N LEU A 64 -2.88 7.87 -0.19
CA LEU A 64 -2.46 8.78 -1.25
C LEU A 64 -3.58 8.90 -2.29
N GLU A 65 -3.78 10.12 -2.79
CA GLU A 65 -4.58 10.43 -3.98
C GLU A 65 -3.65 11.01 -5.05
N GLY A 66 -3.73 10.50 -6.28
CA GLY A 66 -2.85 10.83 -7.39
C GLY A 66 -1.60 9.96 -7.49
N LEU A 67 -0.77 10.26 -8.50
CA LEU A 67 0.55 9.66 -8.68
C LEU A 67 1.62 10.65 -8.16
N PRO A 68 2.55 10.22 -7.28
CA PRO A 68 3.62 11.10 -6.85
C PRO A 68 4.60 11.34 -8.02
N GLY A 69 5.37 12.42 -7.94
CA GLY A 69 6.30 12.79 -9.02
C GLY A 69 7.39 11.74 -9.27
N GLU A 70 7.75 10.95 -8.25
CA GLU A 70 8.80 9.94 -8.30
C GLU A 70 8.43 8.72 -7.44
N GLU A 71 8.92 7.55 -7.84
CA GLU A 71 8.74 6.28 -7.12
C GLU A 71 9.25 6.34 -5.67
N GLY A 72 10.36 7.07 -5.45
CA GLY A 72 10.94 7.26 -4.12
C GLY A 72 9.99 7.90 -3.10
N TYR A 73 9.05 8.74 -3.54
CA TYR A 73 8.05 9.29 -2.63
C TYR A 73 6.97 8.26 -2.27
N LEU A 74 6.61 7.38 -3.21
CA LEU A 74 5.60 6.35 -2.98
C LEU A 74 6.03 5.39 -1.86
N ILE A 75 7.27 4.90 -1.93
CA ILE A 75 7.78 3.96 -0.93
C ILE A 75 7.79 4.59 0.48
N GLU A 76 8.24 5.83 0.61
CA GLU A 76 8.27 6.53 1.90
C GLU A 76 6.85 6.75 2.47
N ILE A 77 5.88 7.09 1.61
CA ILE A 77 4.48 7.23 2.00
C ILE A 77 3.92 5.91 2.52
N ILE A 78 4.18 4.80 1.83
CA ILE A 78 3.70 3.48 2.26
C ILE A 78 4.36 3.06 3.57
N LYS A 79 5.69 3.20 3.68
CA LYS A 79 6.45 2.90 4.89
C LYS A 79 5.89 3.62 6.12
N HIS A 80 5.72 4.93 6.01
CA HIS A 80 5.15 5.75 7.10
C HIS A 80 3.78 5.27 7.57
N ASN A 81 2.93 4.79 6.65
CA ASN A 81 1.61 4.27 7.02
C ASN A 81 1.66 2.85 7.59
N LEU A 82 2.56 1.99 7.09
CA LEU A 82 2.82 0.67 7.66
C LEU A 82 3.35 0.79 9.09
N ASP A 83 4.29 1.71 9.36
CA ASP A 83 4.82 1.96 10.70
C ASP A 83 3.69 2.31 11.68
N LYS A 84 2.83 3.26 11.30
CA LYS A 84 1.68 3.64 12.12
C LYS A 84 0.73 2.48 12.38
N LEU A 85 0.42 1.71 11.35
CA LEU A 85 -0.51 0.59 11.42
C LEU A 85 0.02 -0.54 12.30
N LEU A 86 1.32 -0.85 12.22
CA LEU A 86 1.97 -1.89 13.02
C LEU A 86 2.21 -1.45 14.47
N VAL A 87 2.46 -0.17 14.73
CA VAL A 87 2.57 0.37 16.10
C VAL A 87 1.21 0.39 16.79
N LYS A 88 0.15 0.82 16.11
CA LYS A 88 -1.21 0.86 16.68
C LYS A 88 -1.68 -0.50 17.18
N GLU A 89 -1.28 -1.59 16.54
CA GLU A 89 -1.70 -2.93 16.94
C GLU A 89 -0.92 -3.49 18.12
N LYS A 90 0.40 -3.27 18.20
CA LYS A 90 1.17 -3.68 19.39
C LYS A 90 0.55 -3.12 20.67
N ASN A 91 0.05 -1.89 20.62
CA ASN A 91 -0.60 -1.25 21.76
C ASN A 91 -2.00 -1.82 22.08
N LYS A 92 -2.69 -2.45 21.12
CA LYS A 92 -4.00 -3.11 21.35
C LYS A 92 -3.86 -4.50 21.95
N ASP A 93 -2.76 -5.20 21.68
CA ASP A 93 -2.50 -6.52 22.26
C ASP A 93 -2.00 -6.44 23.73
N GLU A 94 -1.63 -5.24 24.21
CA GLU A 94 -1.16 -4.97 25.57
C GLU A 94 -2.26 -4.41 26.53
N GLU A 95 -3.48 -4.18 26.03
CA GLU A 95 -4.66 -3.73 26.80
C GLU A 95 -5.65 -4.87 27.09
#